data_AF-A0A6P0HXW4-F1
#
_entry.id   AF-A0A6P0HXW4-F1
#
_cell.length_a   1.000
_cell.length_b   1.000
_cell.length_c   1.000
_cell.angle_alpha   90.00
_cell.angle_beta   90.00
_cell.angle_gamma   90.00
#
_symmetry.space_group_name_H-M   'P 1'
#
loop_
_entity.id
_entity.type
_entity.pdbx_description
1 polymer ?
#
loop_
_entity_poly.entity_id
_entity_poly.type
_entity_poly.pdbx_seq_one_letter_code
_entity_poly.pdbx_strand_id
1 'polypeptide(L)' 'MTKPDFSKTTRKELTKYILSRPTDDEAIRELFINCRNSNVQVFSYAQNIPDKEVEAMFKSKFNLDP' A
#
# COMPACT_ATOMS: atom_id res chain seq x y z
N MET A 1 12.13 -6.15 27.51
CA MET A 1 10.66 -5.97 27.44
C MET A 1 10.13 -6.88 26.35
N THR A 2 9.11 -7.69 26.64
CA THR A 2 8.50 -8.60 25.66
C THR A 2 7.64 -7.77 24.70
N LYS A 3 7.87 -7.94 23.39
CA LYS A 3 7.02 -7.30 22.37
C LYS A 3 5.62 -7.94 22.37
N PRO A 4 4.55 -7.16 22.17
CA PRO A 4 3.22 -7.71 21.92
C PRO A 4 3.19 -8.47 20.58
N ASP A 5 2.33 -9.50 20.50
CA ASP A 5 2.00 -10.14 19.23
C ASP A 5 0.95 -9.29 18.49
N PHE A 6 1.34 -8.71 17.36
CA PHE A 6 0.52 -7.78 16.59
C PHE A 6 -0.47 -8.46 15.63
N SER A 7 -0.36 -9.79 15.44
CA SER A 7 -1.15 -10.55 14.45
C SER A 7 -2.65 -10.58 14.73
N LYS A 8 -3.05 -10.37 15.99
CA LYS A 8 -4.45 -10.39 16.44
C LYS A 8 -4.96 -9.02 16.89
N THR A 9 -4.16 -7.98 16.73
CA THR A 9 -4.45 -6.66 17.26
C THR A 9 -5.32 -5.86 16.30
N THR A 10 -6.31 -5.12 16.81
CA THR A 10 -7.17 -4.32 15.93
C THR A 10 -6.41 -3.11 15.39
N ARG A 11 -6.87 -2.57 14.24
CA ARG A 11 -6.28 -1.35 13.65
C ARG A 11 -6.18 -0.20 14.66
N LYS A 12 -7.21 0.02 15.48
CA LYS A 12 -7.23 1.12 16.46
C LYS A 12 -6.13 0.99 17.50
N GLU A 13 -5.92 -0.23 17.99
CA GLU A 13 -4.89 -0.54 18.98
C GLU A 13 -3.48 -0.44 18.37
N LEU A 14 -3.30 -0.92 17.13
CA LEU A 14 -2.05 -0.75 16.38
C LEU A 14 -1.69 0.72 16.17
N THR A 15 -2.64 1.55 15.72
CA THR A 15 -2.42 2.99 15.56
C THR A 15 -2.03 3.64 16.88
N LYS A 16 -2.72 3.31 17.98
CA LYS A 16 -2.41 3.84 19.31
C LYS A 16 -1.01 3.43 19.78
N TYR A 17 -0.62 2.18 19.53
CA TYR A 17 0.71 1.68 19.87
C TYR A 17 1.81 2.41 19.07
N ILE A 18 1.66 2.52 17.75
CA ILE A 18 2.63 3.19 16.87
C ILE A 18 2.79 4.67 17.24
N LEU A 19 1.71 5.36 17.61
CA LEU A 19 1.80 6.75 18.09
C LEU A 19 2.69 6.90 19.32
N SER A 20 2.72 5.89 20.20
CA SER A 20 3.60 5.87 21.37
C SER A 20 5.02 5.37 21.07
N ARG A 21 5.20 4.64 19.95
CA ARG A 21 6.44 3.97 19.55
C ARG A 21 6.60 4.02 18.01
N PRO A 22 6.92 5.19 17.46
CA PRO A 22 6.92 5.41 16.01
C PRO A 22 8.04 4.69 15.26
N THR A 23 8.97 4.05 15.98
CA THR A 23 10.11 3.30 15.42
C THR A 23 9.96 1.78 15.55
N ASP A 24 8.80 1.28 16.00
CA ASP A 24 8.57 -0.16 16.07
C ASP A 24 8.10 -0.68 14.70
N ASP A 25 9.06 -1.02 13.85
CA ASP A 25 8.84 -1.49 12.48
C ASP A 25 7.85 -2.66 12.40
N GLU A 26 7.76 -3.48 13.46
CA GLU A 26 6.90 -4.65 13.49
C GLU A 26 5.43 -4.27 13.59
N ALA A 27 5.10 -3.33 14.47
CA ALA A 27 3.76 -2.77 14.56
C ALA A 27 3.38 -2.01 13.27
N ILE A 28 4.34 -1.29 12.69
CA ILE A 28 4.12 -0.54 11.44
C ILE A 28 3.83 -1.51 10.29
N ARG A 29 4.65 -2.55 10.11
CA ARG A 29 4.42 -3.59 9.09
C ARG A 29 3.04 -4.21 9.25
N GLU A 30 2.67 -4.57 10.48
CA GLU A 30 1.41 -5.23 10.74
C GLU A 30 0.20 -4.33 10.48
N LEU A 31 0.32 -3.02 10.76
CA LEU A 31 -0.67 -2.04 10.36
C LEU A 31 -0.89 -2.08 8.84
N PHE A 32 0.15 -2.13 8.02
CA PHE A 32 0.00 -2.16 6.55
C PHE A 32 -0.49 -3.49 6.00
N ILE A 33 -0.18 -4.62 6.66
CA ILE A 33 -0.68 -5.95 6.27
C ILE A 33 -2.16 -6.07 6.59
N ASN A 34 -2.55 -5.82 7.84
CA ASN A 34 -3.95 -5.96 8.30
C ASN A 34 -4.88 -4.86 7.77
N CYS A 35 -4.33 -3.74 7.29
CA CYS A 35 -5.12 -2.66 6.71
C CYS A 35 -5.23 -2.70 5.19
N ARG A 36 -4.66 -3.71 4.51
CA ARG A 36 -4.96 -3.90 3.09
C ARG A 36 -6.45 -4.23 2.97
N ASN A 37 -7.18 -3.34 2.30
CA ASN A 37 -8.54 -3.64 1.90
C ASN A 37 -8.50 -4.89 1.00
N SER A 38 -9.27 -5.91 1.33
CA SER A 38 -9.34 -7.15 0.53
C SER A 38 -9.82 -6.89 -0.91
N ASN A 39 -10.49 -5.76 -1.13
CA ASN A 39 -10.99 -5.33 -2.43
C ASN A 39 -10.09 -4.30 -3.11
N VAL A 40 -8.86 -4.06 -2.63
CA VAL A 40 -7.92 -3.18 -3.34
C VAL A 40 -7.54 -3.81 -4.67
N GLN A 41 -7.76 -3.06 -5.75
CA GLN A 41 -7.27 -3.41 -7.07
C GLN A 41 -5.74 -3.31 -7.05
N VAL A 42 -5.08 -4.47 -7.01
CA VAL A 42 -3.62 -4.55 -7.14
C VAL A 42 -3.30 -4.45 -8.63
N PHE A 43 -2.85 -3.27 -9.06
CA PHE A 43 -2.29 -3.12 -10.39
C PHE A 43 -0.94 -3.82 -10.42
N SER A 44 -0.80 -4.83 -11.27
CA SER A 44 0.50 -5.39 -11.59
C SER A 44 1.36 -4.27 -12.15
N TYR A 45 2.56 -4.10 -11.60
CA TYR A 45 3.53 -3.17 -12.15
C TYR A 45 3.76 -3.56 -13.60
N ALA A 46 3.56 -2.63 -14.52
CA ALA A 46 3.75 -2.81 -15.95
C ALA A 46 5.24 -2.93 -16.28
N GLN A 47 5.91 -3.99 -15.83
CA GLN A 47 7.35 -4.15 -16.01
C GLN A 47 7.77 -4.35 -17.48
N ASN A 48 6.82 -4.59 -18.39
CA ASN A 48 7.09 -4.90 -19.79
C ASN A 48 6.28 -4.06 -20.79
N ILE A 49 5.63 -2.97 -20.37
CA ILE A 49 4.96 -2.09 -21.33
C ILE A 49 6.02 -1.12 -21.86
N PRO A 50 6.34 -1.12 -23.17
CA PRO A 50 7.26 -0.16 -23.74
C PRO A 50 6.72 1.28 -23.57
N ASP A 51 7.62 2.24 -23.36
CA ASP A 51 7.25 3.65 -23.14
C ASP A 51 6.30 4.21 -24.21
N LYS A 52 6.43 3.77 -25.47
CA LYS A 52 5.54 4.16 -26.58
C LYS A 52 4.10 3.72 -26.37
N GLU A 53 3.88 2.54 -25.79
CA GLU A 53 2.56 2.00 -25.54
C GLU A 53 1.92 2.66 -24.31
N VAL A 54 2.74 2.99 -23.30
CA VAL A 54 2.32 3.85 -22.18
C VAL A 54 1.87 5.22 -22.70
N GLU A 55 2.68 5.88 -23.54
CA GLU A 55 2.37 7.18 -24.13
C GLU A 55 1.06 7.16 -24.94
N ALA A 56 0.82 6.09 -25.72
CA ALA A 56 -0.43 5.90 -26.46
C ALA A 56 -1.65 5.71 -25.52
N MET A 57 -1.49 4.97 -24.42
CA MET A 57 -2.55 4.82 -23.41
C MET A 57 -2.90 6.17 -22.75
N PHE A 58 -1.91 7.02 -22.48
CA PHE A 58 -2.16 8.35 -21.95
C PHE A 58 -2.83 9.27 -22.99
N LYS A 59 -2.33 9.35 -24.22
CA LYS A 59 -2.94 10.20 -25.27
C LYS A 59 -4.40 9.83 -25.57
N SER A 60 -4.71 8.54 -25.66
CA SER A 60 -6.07 8.04 -25.89
C SER A 60 -7.03 8.32 -24.73
N LYS A 61 -6.55 8.35 -23.49
CA LYS A 61 -7.38 8.69 -22.31
C LYS A 61 -7.70 10.17 -22.21
N PHE A 62 -6.82 11.03 -22.73
CA PHE A 62 -6.94 12.48 -22.60
C PHE A 62 -7.42 13.18 -23.88
N ASN A 63 -7.81 12.43 -24.93
CA ASN A 63 -8.14 12.96 -26.26
C ASN A 63 -7.12 14.02 -26.73
N LEU A 64 -5.85 13.79 -26.42
CA LEU A 64 -4.74 14.60 -26.89
C LEU A 64 -4.34 14.08 -28.27
N ASP A 65 -5.26 14.20 -29.23
CA ASP A 65 -4.86 14.23 -30.64
C ASP A 65 -4.22 15.61 -30.91
N PRO A 66 -3.19 15.67 -31.77
CA PRO A 66 -2.57 16.94 -32.18
C PRO A 66 -3.55 17.86 -32.92
#